data_AF-A0A9W3SIU9-F1
#
_entry.id   AF-A0A9W3SIU9-F1
#
_cell.length_a   1.000
_cell.length_b   1.000
_cell.length_c   1.000
_cell.angle_alpha   90.00
_cell.angle_beta   90.00
_cell.angle_gamma   90.00
#
_symmetry.space_group_name_H-M   'P 1'
#
loop_
_entity.id
_entity.type
_entity.pdbx_description
1 polymer ?
#
loop_
_entity_poly.entity_id
_entity_poly.type
_entity_poly.pdbx_seq_one_letter_code
_entity_poly.pdbx_strand_id
1 'polypeptide(L)'
;MIHNYTSNVSREQFELIREDLENARKRTRPRTVDLYEVFCGVLYVLTTGCQWRNLPRDFPNWQTVYFYYQIWRKVDENGISLLEKVHKKIG
;
A
#
# COMPACT_ATOMS: atom_id res chain seq x y z
N MET A 1 4.90 6.63 14.23
CA MET A 1 5.78 7.36 13.28
C MET A 1 6.62 6.32 12.58
N ILE A 2 6.38 6.08 11.29
CA ILE A 2 7.17 5.14 10.51
C ILE A 2 8.61 5.62 10.36
N HIS A 3 9.58 4.70 10.45
CA HIS A 3 10.96 4.98 10.09
C HIS A 3 11.07 5.32 8.60
N ASN A 4 12.01 6.21 8.26
CA ASN A 4 12.24 6.59 6.87
C ASN A 4 13.08 5.51 6.17
N TYR A 5 12.39 4.55 5.55
CA TYR A 5 13.01 3.50 4.75
C TYR A 5 13.21 3.97 3.32
N THR A 6 14.26 3.52 2.65
CA THR A 6 14.54 3.82 1.23
C THR A 6 13.40 3.38 0.30
N SER A 7 12.57 2.42 0.73
CA SER A 7 11.37 1.96 0.01
C SER A 7 10.15 2.89 0.15
N ASN A 8 10.21 3.92 1.00
CA ASN A 8 9.08 4.81 1.22
C ASN A 8 8.95 5.82 0.06
N VAL A 9 7.72 6.05 -0.38
CA VAL A 9 7.39 7.16 -1.31
C VAL A 9 7.20 8.46 -0.54
N SER A 10 7.41 9.60 -1.19
CA SER A 10 7.11 10.89 -0.55
C SER A 10 5.61 11.02 -0.30
N ARG A 11 5.23 11.79 0.73
CA ARG A 11 3.81 12.06 1.00
C ARG A 11 3.11 12.75 -0.18
N GLU A 12 3.83 13.57 -0.94
CA GLU A 12 3.31 14.24 -2.14
C GLU A 12 2.98 13.24 -3.25
N GLN A 13 3.90 12.31 -3.54
CA GLN A 13 3.66 11.21 -4.48
C GLN A 13 2.51 10.32 -4.00
N PHE A 14 2.44 10.06 -2.70
CA PHE A 14 1.36 9.29 -2.11
C PHE A 14 0.00 9.98 -2.29
N GLU A 15 -0.09 11.30 -2.10
CA GLU A 15 -1.36 12.01 -2.24
C GLU A 15 -1.94 11.90 -3.67
N LEU A 16 -1.07 11.86 -4.70
CA LEU A 16 -1.49 11.66 -6.09
C LEU A 16 -2.16 10.30 -6.33
N ILE A 17 -1.74 9.27 -5.60
CA ILE A 17 -2.25 7.89 -5.75
C ILE A 17 -3.29 7.54 -4.68
N ARG A 18 -3.42 8.36 -3.65
CA ARG A 18 -4.27 8.12 -2.50
C ARG A 18 -5.71 7.89 -2.92
N GLU A 19 -6.25 8.74 -3.79
CA GLU A 19 -7.63 8.61 -4.27
C GLU A 19 -7.86 7.25 -4.96
N ASP A 20 -6.92 6.81 -5.80
CA ASP A 20 -6.99 5.50 -6.46
C ASP A 20 -7.00 4.35 -5.44
N LEU A 21 -6.12 4.42 -4.43
CA LEU A 21 -6.06 3.41 -3.35
C LEU A 21 -7.30 3.44 -2.45
N GLU A 22 -7.89 4.61 -2.22
CA GLU A 22 -9.11 4.77 -1.44
C GLU A 22 -10.34 4.25 -2.19
N ASN A 23 -10.38 4.38 -3.52
CA ASN A 23 -11.49 3.89 -4.34
C ASN A 23 -11.42 2.38 -4.60
N ALA A 24 -10.26 1.75 -4.41
CA ALA A 24 -10.07 0.30 -4.61
C ALA A 24 -10.95 -0.60 -3.73
N ARG A 25 -11.49 -0.08 -2.62
CA ARG A 25 -12.31 -0.85 -1.67
C ARG A 25 -13.68 -0.21 -1.45
N LYS A 26 -14.75 -1.00 -1.61
CA LYS A 26 -16.10 -0.62 -1.18
C LYS A 26 -16.11 -0.31 0.33
N ARG A 27 -16.51 0.90 0.69
CA ARG A 27 -16.41 1.45 2.05
C ARG A 27 -17.52 0.91 2.96
N THR A 28 -17.36 -0.32 3.45
CA THR A 28 -18.32 -0.97 4.38
C THR A 28 -18.05 -0.67 5.86
N ARG A 29 -16.83 -0.28 6.23
CA ARG A 29 -16.45 0.12 7.60
C ARG A 29 -15.52 1.33 7.54
N PRO A 30 -15.63 2.31 8.47
CA PRO A 30 -14.67 3.41 8.56
C PRO A 30 -13.24 2.87 8.69
N ARG A 31 -12.30 3.50 7.98
CA ARG A 31 -10.87 3.16 8.06
C ARG A 31 -10.33 3.69 9.38
N THR A 32 -9.70 2.80 10.14
CA THR A 32 -9.00 3.14 11.39
C THR A 32 -7.49 3.18 11.21
N VAL A 33 -6.99 2.81 10.02
CA VAL A 33 -5.57 2.67 9.72
C VAL A 33 -5.15 3.75 8.73
N ASP A 34 -3.96 4.30 8.93
CA ASP A 34 -3.36 5.26 8.01
C ASP A 34 -2.95 4.53 6.71
N LEU A 35 -3.49 5.00 5.59
CA LEU A 35 -3.36 4.36 4.29
C LEU A 35 -1.95 4.53 3.72
N TYR A 36 -1.25 5.61 4.09
CA TYR A 36 0.14 5.85 3.76
C TYR A 36 1.03 4.85 4.50
N GLU A 37 0.81 4.64 5.80
CA GLU A 37 1.59 3.65 6.56
C GLU A 37 1.38 2.22 6.03
N VAL A 38 0.14 1.88 5.64
CA VAL A 38 -0.15 0.60 4.97
C VAL A 38 0.58 0.50 3.64
N PHE A 39 0.54 1.53 2.80
CA PHE A 39 1.19 1.52 1.50
C PHE A 39 2.72 1.42 1.61
N CYS A 40 3.34 2.19 2.51
CA CYS A 40 4.76 2.07 2.82
C CYS A 40 5.12 0.66 3.33
N GLY A 41 4.27 0.05 4.15
CA GLY A 41 4.47 -1.34 4.60
C GLY A 41 4.42 -2.35 3.46
N VAL A 42 3.51 -2.17 2.49
CA VAL A 42 3.45 -2.99 1.28
C VAL A 42 4.72 -2.79 0.44
N LEU A 43 5.11 -1.55 0.18
CA LEU A 43 6.33 -1.25 -0.58
C LEU A 43 7.57 -1.84 0.09
N TYR A 44 7.70 -1.70 1.40
CA TYR A 44 8.81 -2.28 2.15
C TYR A 44 8.93 -3.78 1.91
N VAL A 45 7.83 -4.53 1.99
CA VAL A 45 7.82 -5.98 1.73
C VAL A 45 8.18 -6.28 0.28
N LEU A 46 7.66 -5.52 -0.67
CA LEU A 46 7.94 -5.72 -2.10
C LEU A 46 9.38 -5.39 -2.48
N THR A 47 9.98 -4.35 -1.87
CA THR A 47 11.37 -3.95 -2.13
C THR A 47 12.37 -4.86 -1.42
N THR A 48 12.11 -5.25 -0.18
CA THR A 48 13.03 -6.08 0.61
C THR A 48 12.85 -7.58 0.38
N GLY A 49 11.69 -8.01 -0.13
CA GLY A 49 11.32 -9.41 -0.26
C GLY A 49 11.13 -10.13 1.09
N CYS A 50 11.01 -9.38 2.20
CA CYS A 50 10.87 -9.98 3.52
C CYS A 50 9.51 -10.67 3.69
N GLN A 51 9.43 -11.63 4.62
CA GLN A 51 8.15 -12.27 4.93
C GLN A 51 7.22 -11.25 5.62
N TRP A 52 5.93 -11.29 5.31
CA TRP A 52 4.91 -10.41 5.93
C TRP A 52 4.96 -10.41 7.47
N ARG A 53 5.27 -11.55 8.09
CA ARG A 53 5.40 -11.68 9.55
C ARG A 53 6.61 -10.95 10.13
N ASN A 54 7.61 -10.68 9.31
CA ASN A 54 8.82 -9.95 9.68
C ASN A 54 8.69 -8.44 9.42
N LEU A 55 7.50 -7.97 9.04
CA LEU A 55 7.25 -6.54 8.89
C LEU A 55 7.56 -5.82 10.22
N PRO A 56 8.37 -4.74 10.21
CA PRO A 56 8.67 -3.97 11.41
C PRO A 56 7.41 -3.50 12.13
N ARG A 57 7.47 -3.43 13.46
CA ARG A 57 6.33 -2.99 14.30
C ARG A 57 6.00 -1.50 14.15
N ASP A 58 6.83 -0.74 13.43
CA ASP A 58 6.55 0.64 13.06
C ASP A 58 5.37 0.76 12.08
N PHE A 59 5.08 -0.32 11.35
CA PHE A 59 3.97 -0.38 10.40
C PHE A 59 2.69 -0.93 11.06
N PRO A 60 1.52 -0.69 10.44
CA PRO A 60 0.28 -1.33 10.83
C PRO A 60 0.42 -2.85 10.84
N ASN A 61 -0.44 -3.54 11.60
CA ASN A 61 -0.40 -5.00 11.71
C ASN A 61 -0.30 -5.65 10.32
N TRP A 62 0.67 -6.56 10.15
CA TRP A 62 0.95 -7.21 8.88
C TRP A 62 -0.29 -7.83 8.22
N GLN A 63 -1.28 -8.29 9.01
CA GLN A 63 -2.54 -8.81 8.49
C GLN A 63 -3.34 -7.73 7.75
N THR A 64 -3.37 -6.52 8.31
CA THR A 64 -3.96 -5.35 7.66
C THR A 64 -3.21 -5.03 6.38
N VAL A 65 -1.87 -4.94 6.45
CA VAL A 65 -1.04 -4.61 5.29
C VAL A 65 -1.24 -5.63 4.16
N TYR A 66 -1.23 -6.92 4.50
CA TYR A 66 -1.49 -8.00 3.56
C TYR A 66 -2.92 -7.94 2.97
N PHE A 67 -3.93 -7.64 3.78
CA PHE A 67 -5.30 -7.49 3.30
C PHE A 67 -5.43 -6.38 2.24
N TYR A 68 -4.78 -5.23 2.47
CA TYR A 68 -4.74 -4.13 1.50
C TYR A 68 -3.96 -4.51 0.25
N TYR A 69 -2.80 -5.17 0.40
CA TYR A 69 -2.06 -5.72 -0.72
C TYR A 69 -2.92 -6.65 -1.60
N GLN A 70 -3.70 -7.55 -1.00
CA GLN A 70 -4.59 -8.44 -1.73
C GLN A 70 -5.66 -7.69 -2.52
N ILE A 71 -6.18 -6.57 -2.00
CA ILE A 71 -7.14 -5.72 -2.70
C ILE A 71 -6.45 -5.02 -3.88
N TRP A 72 -5.30 -4.39 -3.65
CA TRP A 72 -4.59 -3.63 -4.68
C TRP A 72 -3.94 -4.50 -5.76
N ARG A 73 -3.64 -5.77 -5.43
CA ARG A 73 -3.17 -6.77 -6.40
C ARG A 73 -4.29 -7.22 -7.34
N LYS A 74 -5.56 -7.05 -6.98
CA LYS A 74 -6.65 -7.45 -7.88
C LYS A 74 -6.53 -6.71 -9.21
N VAL A 75 -6.62 -7.51 -10.25
CA VAL A 75 -6.46 -7.08 -11.63
C VAL A 75 -7.84 -6.68 -12.14
N ASP A 76 -7.91 -5.56 -12.86
CA ASP A 76 -9.15 -5.16 -13.53
C ASP A 76 -9.37 -5.94 -14.84
N GLU A 77 -10.50 -5.70 -15.51
CA GLU A 77 -10.89 -6.38 -16.75
C GLU A 77 -9.84 -6.27 -17.87
N ASN A 78 -8.97 -5.27 -17.82
CA ASN A 78 -7.89 -5.04 -18.79
C ASN A 78 -6.58 -5.75 -18.43
N GLY A 79 -6.53 -6.56 -17.37
CA GLY A 79 -5.30 -7.26 -16.99
C GLY A 79 -4.28 -6.41 -16.23
N ILE A 80 -4.61 -5.16 -15.88
CA ILE A 80 -3.72 -4.24 -15.15
C ILE A 80 -4.08 -4.25 -13.65
N SER A 81 -3.07 -4.34 -12.79
CA SER A 81 -3.26 -4.22 -11.34
C SER A 81 -3.23 -2.76 -10.89
N LEU A 82 -3.90 -2.44 -9.79
CA LEU A 82 -3.87 -1.08 -9.22
C LEU A 82 -2.45 -0.65 -8.88
N LEU A 83 -1.64 -1.57 -8.36
CA LEU A 83 -0.23 -1.31 -8.05
C LEU A 83 0.56 -0.88 -9.29
N GLU A 84 0.25 -1.46 -10.45
CA GLU A 84 0.92 -1.11 -11.70
C GLU A 84 0.50 0.26 -12.22
N LYS A 85 -0.79 0.62 -12.07
CA LYS A 85 -1.28 1.99 -12.37
C LYS A 85 -0.60 3.02 -11.48
N VAL A 86 -0.54 2.72 -10.18
CA VAL A 86 0.10 3.56 -9.16
C VAL A 86 1.59 3.74 -9.45
N HIS A 87 2.29 2.67 -9.80
CA HIS A 87 3.71 2.72 -10.15
C HIS A 87 3.96 3.60 -11.40
N LYS A 88 3.12 3.50 -12.43
CA LYS A 88 3.18 4.37 -13.63
C LYS A 88 2.85 5.84 -13.34
N LYS A 89 2.14 6.14 -12.27
CA LYS A 89 1.75 7.52 -11.88
C LYS A 89 2.85 8.22 -11.09
N ILE A 90 3.69 7.44 -10.40
CA ILE A 90 4.80 7.92 -9.57
C ILE A 90 6.13 7.94 -10.35
N GLY A 91 6.24 7.13 -11.42
CA GLY A 91 7.41 7.00 -12.30
C GLY A 91 7.34 7.85 -13.56
#